data_AF-J8ZSF3-F1
#
_entry.id   AF-J8ZSF3-F1
#
_cell.length_a   1.000
_cell.length_b   1.000
_cell.length_c   1.000
_cell.angle_alpha   90.00
_cell.angle_beta   90.00
_cell.angle_gamma   90.00
#
_symmetry.space_group_name_H-M   'P 1'
#
loop_
_entity.id
_entity.type
_entity.pdbx_description
1 polymer ?
#
loop_
_entity_poly.entity_id
_entity_poly.type
_entity_poly.pdbx_seq_one_letter_code
_entity_poly.pdbx_strand_id
1 'polypeptide(L)'
;MENSELKLKLISILSRCTSIKLLNNCFSDEKVNNIKEQICDFFLNNVKKSDDFDLFLYDLGEAIQEIYDNNNVDIELSSCDSLGRTLIDIYEEDLRGSSELFTSLIQKYS
;
A
#
# COMPACT_ATOMS: atom_id res chain seq x y z
N MET A 1 -0.03 4.82 -20.37
CA MET A 1 -0.92 3.68 -20.06
C MET A 1 -0.33 2.76 -18.97
N GLU A 2 0.98 2.78 -18.68
CA GLU A 2 1.63 1.85 -17.73
C GLU A 2 1.20 1.96 -16.25
N ASN A 3 0.78 3.12 -15.74
CA ASN A 3 0.44 3.26 -14.31
C ASN A 3 -0.90 2.60 -13.90
N SER A 4 -1.79 2.27 -14.85
CA SER A 4 -3.14 1.79 -14.51
C SER A 4 -3.15 0.35 -13.99
N GLU A 5 -2.30 -0.53 -14.50
CA GLU A 5 -2.28 -1.94 -14.10
C GLU A 5 -1.61 -2.12 -12.74
N LEU A 6 -0.44 -1.50 -12.53
CA LEU A 6 0.23 -1.50 -11.24
C LEU A 6 -0.65 -0.89 -10.14
N LYS A 7 -1.33 0.23 -10.41
CA LYS A 7 -2.28 0.83 -9.44
C LYS A 7 -3.38 -0.15 -9.04
N LEU A 8 -3.93 -0.90 -9.99
CA LEU A 8 -4.94 -1.93 -9.70
C LEU A 8 -4.36 -3.08 -8.86
N LYS A 9 -3.15 -3.56 -9.17
CA LYS A 9 -2.45 -4.57 -8.36
C LYS A 9 -2.25 -4.09 -6.92
N LEU A 10 -1.74 -2.87 -6.73
CA LEU A 10 -1.50 -2.29 -5.40
C LEU A 10 -2.79 -2.12 -4.60
N ILE A 11 -3.86 -1.57 -5.20
CA ILE A 11 -5.17 -1.43 -4.52
C ILE A 11 -5.74 -2.80 -4.13
N SER A 12 -5.56 -3.81 -4.98
CA SER A 12 -5.98 -5.19 -4.70
C SER A 12 -5.24 -5.77 -3.49
N ILE A 13 -3.93 -5.54 -3.37
CA ILE A 13 -3.12 -5.96 -2.22
C ILE A 13 -3.49 -5.17 -0.96
N LEU A 14 -3.64 -3.85 -1.05
CA LEU A 14 -4.09 -3.02 0.08
C LEU A 14 -5.41 -3.53 0.66
N SER A 15 -6.37 -3.91 -0.18
CA SER A 15 -7.66 -4.46 0.26
C SER A 15 -7.53 -5.79 1.02
N ARG A 16 -6.37 -6.45 0.95
CA ARG A 16 -6.08 -7.71 1.65
C ARG A 16 -5.28 -7.53 2.93
N CYS A 17 -4.59 -6.41 3.09
CA CYS A 17 -3.83 -6.06 4.28
C CYS A 17 -4.73 -5.97 5.52
N THR A 18 -4.27 -6.53 6.65
CA THR A 18 -5.04 -6.57 7.89
C THR A 18 -5.45 -5.19 8.38
N SER A 19 -4.53 -4.22 8.37
CA SER A 19 -4.80 -2.84 8.80
C SER A 19 -5.96 -2.20 8.02
N ILE A 20 -5.97 -2.38 6.69
CA ILE A 20 -7.06 -1.91 5.81
C ILE A 20 -8.35 -2.70 6.03
N LYS A 21 -8.30 -4.03 6.19
CA LYS A 21 -9.49 -4.85 6.46
C LYS A 21 -10.20 -4.41 7.74
N LEU A 22 -9.45 -4.05 8.77
CA LEU A 22 -10.00 -3.57 10.04
C LEU A 22 -10.74 -2.25 9.88
N LEU A 23 -10.35 -1.39 8.93
CA LEU A 23 -11.06 -0.14 8.64
C LEU A 23 -12.51 -0.38 8.19
N ASN A 24 -12.80 -1.47 7.48
CA ASN A 24 -14.16 -1.79 7.03
C ASN A 24 -15.13 -2.05 8.20
N ASN A 25 -14.63 -2.31 9.41
CA ASN A 25 -15.47 -2.44 10.60
C ASN A 25 -15.91 -1.07 11.17
N CYS A 26 -15.21 0.00 10.81
CA CYS A 26 -15.35 1.33 11.41
C CYS A 26 -15.82 2.40 10.40
N PHE A 27 -15.59 2.17 9.11
CA PHE A 27 -15.84 3.14 8.05
C PHE A 27 -16.63 2.54 6.89
N SER A 28 -17.25 3.40 6.09
CA SER A 28 -17.90 2.99 4.84
C SER A 28 -16.88 2.54 3.79
N ASP A 29 -17.30 1.67 2.88
CA ASP A 29 -16.47 1.22 1.75
C ASP A 29 -15.89 2.40 0.94
N GLU A 30 -16.67 3.46 0.75
CA GLU A 30 -16.21 4.68 0.08
C GLU A 30 -15.02 5.32 0.80
N LYS A 31 -15.10 5.43 2.13
CA LYS A 31 -14.03 6.03 2.92
C LYS A 31 -12.79 5.14 2.95
N VAL A 32 -12.96 3.82 3.07
CA VAL A 32 -11.83 2.87 3.00
C VAL A 32 -11.19 2.89 1.60
N ASN A 33 -11.98 3.00 0.54
CA ASN A 33 -11.47 3.16 -0.82
C ASN A 33 -10.66 4.44 -0.98
N ASN A 34 -11.13 5.57 -0.45
CA ASN A 34 -10.39 6.83 -0.46
C ASN A 34 -9.03 6.69 0.26
N ILE A 35 -8.98 6.05 1.43
CA ILE A 35 -7.72 5.80 2.15
C ILE A 35 -6.75 4.96 1.30
N LYS A 36 -7.24 3.89 0.67
CA LYS A 36 -6.41 3.06 -0.23
C LYS A 36 -5.88 3.85 -1.41
N GLU A 37 -6.69 4.72 -2.00
CA GLU A 37 -6.27 5.58 -3.11
C GLU A 37 -5.20 6.58 -2.68
N GLN A 38 -5.35 7.22 -1.53
CA GLN A 38 -4.35 8.14 -0.98
C GLN A 38 -2.99 7.46 -0.78
N ILE A 39 -2.99 6.27 -0.16
CA ILE A 39 -1.77 5.47 0.05
C ILE A 39 -1.13 5.11 -1.30
N CYS A 40 -1.93 4.59 -2.24
CA CYS A 40 -1.45 4.15 -3.53
C CYS A 40 -0.90 5.31 -4.38
N ASP A 41 -1.59 6.46 -4.37
CA ASP A 41 -1.16 7.65 -5.12
C ASP A 41 0.09 8.27 -4.50
N PHE A 42 0.20 8.34 -3.18
CA PHE A 42 1.44 8.75 -2.52
C PHE A 42 2.61 7.85 -2.93
N PHE A 43 2.43 6.53 -2.86
CA PHE A 43 3.45 5.57 -3.23
C PHE A 43 3.90 5.76 -4.68
N LEU A 44 2.97 5.73 -5.65
CA LEU A 44 3.30 5.81 -7.07
C LEU A 44 3.93 7.14 -7.49
N ASN A 45 3.57 8.24 -6.82
CA ASN A 45 4.11 9.56 -7.10
C ASN A 45 5.54 9.77 -6.58
N ASN A 46 5.98 8.94 -5.63
CA ASN A 46 7.27 9.11 -4.95
C ASN A 46 8.25 7.97 -5.21
N VAL A 47 7.78 6.72 -5.39
CA VAL A 47 8.65 5.55 -5.58
C VAL A 47 9.60 5.69 -6.77
N LYS A 48 9.14 6.29 -7.88
CA LYS A 48 9.96 6.50 -9.10
C LYS A 48 11.05 7.56 -8.93
N LYS A 49 10.98 8.37 -7.88
CA LYS A 49 11.95 9.41 -7.55
C LYS A 49 12.97 8.93 -6.52
N SER A 50 12.76 7.75 -5.94
CA SER A 50 13.67 7.20 -4.96
C SER A 50 14.74 6.36 -5.63
N ASP A 51 15.99 6.65 -5.26
CA ASP A 51 17.15 5.83 -5.60
C ASP A 51 17.47 4.80 -4.49
N ASP A 52 16.80 4.89 -3.34
CA ASP A 52 17.01 4.05 -2.15
C ASP A 52 15.67 3.66 -1.52
N PHE A 53 15.31 2.38 -1.61
CA PHE A 53 14.04 1.89 -1.08
C PHE A 53 13.99 1.75 0.43
N ASP A 54 15.13 1.62 1.12
CA ASP A 54 15.13 1.55 2.58
C ASP A 54 14.91 2.94 3.19
N LEU A 55 15.51 3.98 2.60
CA LEU A 55 15.19 5.37 2.97
C LEU A 55 13.74 5.74 2.61
N PHE A 56 13.29 5.37 1.41
CA PHE A 56 11.92 5.63 0.99
C PHE A 56 10.89 4.89 1.85
N LEU A 57 11.22 3.70 2.37
CA LEU A 57 10.34 2.96 3.26
C LEU A 57 10.03 3.74 4.54
N TYR A 58 11.01 4.44 5.10
CA TYR A 58 10.81 5.28 6.28
C TYR A 58 9.82 6.42 5.99
N ASP A 59 10.07 7.19 4.92
CA ASP A 59 9.18 8.29 4.50
C ASP A 59 7.76 7.78 4.16
N LEU A 60 7.68 6.60 3.55
CA LEU A 60 6.42 5.94 3.21
C LEU A 60 5.66 5.50 4.45
N GLY A 61 6.34 4.96 5.46
CA GLY A 61 5.76 4.56 6.74
C GLY A 61 5.11 5.75 7.45
N GLU A 62 5.84 6.86 7.59
CA GLU A 62 5.33 8.10 8.18
C GLU A 62 4.14 8.66 7.39
N ALA A 63 4.22 8.69 6.06
CA ALA A 63 3.13 9.18 5.21
C ALA A 63 1.87 8.32 5.30
N ILE A 64 2.02 6.99 5.36
CA ILE A 64 0.89 6.08 5.60
C ILE A 64 0.28 6.37 6.97
N GLN A 65 1.09 6.51 8.01
CA GLN A 65 0.61 6.82 9.35
C GLN A 65 -0.16 8.14 9.40
N GLU A 66 0.36 9.19 8.75
CA GLU A 66 -0.32 10.48 8.63
C GLU A 66 -1.70 10.35 7.93
N ILE A 67 -1.81 9.50 6.91
CA ILE A 67 -3.10 9.21 6.26
C ILE A 67 -4.08 8.57 7.25
N TYR A 68 -3.64 7.61 8.06
CA TYR A 68 -4.49 6.99 9.09
C TYR A 68 -4.89 8.01 10.18
N ASP A 69 -3.95 8.82 10.65
CA ASP A 69 -4.18 9.87 11.66
C ASP A 69 -5.17 10.92 11.18
N ASN A 70 -5.04 11.39 9.93
CA ASN A 70 -5.99 12.30 9.28
C ASN A 70 -7.41 11.71 9.15
N ASN A 71 -7.53 10.39 9.26
CA ASN A 71 -8.80 9.67 9.27
C ASN A 71 -9.26 9.25 10.68
N ASN A 72 -8.57 9.71 11.73
CA ASN A 72 -8.79 9.37 13.14
C ASN A 72 -8.63 7.87 13.43
N VAL A 73 -7.61 7.25 12.84
CA VAL A 73 -7.27 5.86 13.09
C VAL A 73 -5.89 5.79 13.71
N ASP A 74 -5.83 5.36 14.96
CA ASP A 74 -4.57 5.11 15.65
C ASP A 74 -3.96 3.79 15.14
N ILE A 75 -2.75 3.89 14.60
CA ILE A 75 -1.99 2.75 14.08
C ILE A 75 -0.50 2.92 14.39
N GLU A 76 0.13 1.80 14.76
CA GLU A 76 1.57 1.80 14.99
C GLU A 76 2.35 1.95 13.68
N LEU A 77 3.40 2.76 13.71
CA LEU A 77 4.32 2.96 12.56
C LEU A 77 4.86 1.63 12.01
N SER A 78 5.11 0.64 12.88
CA SER A 78 5.53 -0.72 12.50
C SER A 78 4.57 -1.42 11.52
N SER A 79 3.26 -1.15 11.67
CA SER A 79 2.22 -1.66 10.78
C SER A 79 2.18 -0.91 9.45
N CYS A 80 2.48 0.39 9.48
CA CYS A 80 2.65 1.22 8.29
C CYS A 80 3.89 0.80 7.49
N ASP A 81 5.02 0.56 8.15
CA ASP A 81 6.25 0.05 7.54
C ASP A 81 6.02 -1.30 6.86
N SER A 82 5.30 -2.21 7.54
CA SER A 82 4.95 -3.52 6.97
C SER A 82 4.12 -3.40 5.70
N LEU A 83 3.18 -2.44 5.69
CA LEU A 83 2.36 -2.14 4.53
C LEU A 83 3.21 -1.50 3.41
N GLY A 84 4.05 -0.52 3.75
CA GLY A 84 4.98 0.13 2.82
C GLY A 84 5.93 -0.86 2.16
N ARG A 85 6.52 -1.79 2.92
CA ARG A 85 7.40 -2.84 2.42
C ARG A 85 6.69 -3.73 1.39
N THR A 86 5.45 -4.10 1.68
CA THR A 86 4.63 -4.88 0.75
C THR A 86 4.41 -4.15 -0.58
N LEU A 87 4.19 -2.83 -0.54
CA LEU A 87 4.02 -2.02 -1.77
C LEU A 87 5.32 -1.96 -2.59
N ILE A 88 6.46 -1.79 -1.92
CA ILE A 88 7.78 -1.82 -2.54
C ILE A 88 8.04 -3.17 -3.20
N ASP A 89 7.82 -4.28 -2.49
CA ASP A 89 8.08 -5.63 -3.01
C ASP A 89 7.23 -5.90 -4.28
N ILE A 90 5.97 -5.46 -4.30
CA ILE A 90 5.09 -5.58 -5.48
C ILE A 90 5.57 -4.70 -6.64
N TYR A 91 6.08 -3.50 -6.35
CA TYR A 91 6.65 -2.63 -7.37
C TYR A 91 7.93 -3.20 -7.97
N GLU A 92 8.83 -3.73 -7.14
CA GLU A 92 10.04 -4.39 -7.61
C GLU A 92 9.74 -5.62 -8.46
N GLU A 93 8.72 -6.40 -8.09
CA GLU A 93 8.24 -7.53 -8.87
C GLU A 93 7.73 -7.10 -10.26
N ASP A 94 6.97 -6.00 -10.32
CA ASP A 94 6.46 -5.44 -11.58
C ASP A 94 7.60 -4.95 -12.49
N LEU A 95 8.63 -4.29 -11.92
CA LEU A 95 9.84 -3.88 -12.66
C LEU A 95 10.61 -5.09 -13.24
N ARG A 96 10.59 -6.23 -12.56
CA ARG A 96 11.21 -7.48 -13.01
C ARG A 96 10.34 -8.25 -14.02
N GLY A 97 9.11 -7.81 -14.26
CA GLY A 97 8.14 -8.52 -15.10
C GLY A 97 7.64 -9.83 -14.49
N SER A 98 7.68 -9.95 -13.16
CA SER A 98 7.18 -11.11 -12.41
C SER A 98 5.80 -10.82 -11.80
N SER A 99 5.13 -11.87 -11.30
CA SER A 99 3.85 -11.76 -10.57
C SER A 99 3.72 -12.84 -9.47
N GLU A 100 4.83 -13.44 -9.05
CA GLU A 100 4.85 -14.57 -8.11
C GLU A 100 4.38 -14.16 -6.71
N LEU A 101 4.95 -13.08 -6.16
CA LEU A 101 4.56 -12.51 -4.88
C LEU A 101 3.12 -12.03 -4.91
N PHE A 102 2.74 -11.26 -5.93
CA PHE A 102 1.36 -10.82 -6.10
C PHE A 102 0.41 -12.02 -6.09
N THR A 103 0.66 -13.04 -6.91
CA THR A 103 -0.17 -14.24 -6.97
C THR A 103 -0.23 -14.97 -5.62
N SER A 104 0.91 -15.10 -4.93
CA SER A 104 0.99 -15.71 -3.60
C SER A 104 0.16 -14.95 -2.56
N LEU A 105 0.27 -13.62 -2.53
CA LEU A 105 -0.50 -12.78 -1.62
C LEU A 105 -2.00 -12.84 -1.92
N ILE A 106 -2.40 -12.89 -3.19
CA ILE A 106 -3.79 -13.10 -3.56
C ILE A 106 -4.29 -14.45 -3.00
N GLN A 107 -3.54 -15.54 -3.18
CA GLN A 107 -3.93 -16.88 -2.69
C GLN A 107 -3.99 -16.98 -1.17
N LYS A 108 -3.01 -16.38 -0.45
CA LYS A 108 -2.93 -16.43 1.02
C LYS A 108 -4.10 -15.74 1.71
N TYR A 109 -4.69 -14.74 1.06
CA TYR A 109 -5.78 -13.92 1.61
C TYR A 109 -7.11 -14.07 0.85
N SER A 110 -7.24 -15.11 0.01
CA SER A 110 -8.50 -15.58 -0.59
C SER A 110 -9.20 -16.56 0.34
#